data_AF-A0A4R3VEV2-F1
#
_entry.id   AF-A0A4R3VEV2-F1
#
_cell.length_a   1.000
_cell.length_b   1.000
_cell.length_c   1.000
_cell.angle_alpha   90.00
_cell.angle_beta   90.00
_cell.angle_gamma   90.00
#
_symmetry.space_group_name_H-M   'P 1'
#
loop_
_entity.id
_entity.type
_entity.pdbx_description
1 polymer ?
#
loop_
_entity_poly.entity_id
_entity_poly.type
_entity_poly.pdbx_seq_one_letter_code
_entity_poly.pdbx_strand_id
1 'polypeptide(L)'
;MIHGEHYGGWTRVFKAAGVPHVGTYGICHRATTDIANSGVPAKVDMMLTGHKTVAMFMHYVRTEDKLVRDAAELVASRRLAITGASCSMEATA
;
A
#
# COMPACT_ATOMS: atom_id res chain seq x y z
N MET A 1 -18.95 -17.39 -22.32
CA MET A 1 -18.61 -17.03 -20.93
C MET A 1 -19.91 -16.72 -20.21
N ILE A 2 -20.36 -17.57 -19.28
CA ILE A 2 -21.68 -17.44 -18.66
C ILE A 2 -21.57 -16.40 -17.55
N HIS A 3 -22.16 -15.23 -17.80
CA HIS A 3 -21.96 -14.00 -17.01
C HIS A 3 -22.26 -14.13 -15.50
N GLY A 4 -23.00 -15.15 -15.07
CA GLY A 4 -23.35 -15.41 -13.66
C GLY A 4 -22.43 -16.38 -12.90
N GLU A 5 -21.70 -17.27 -13.59
CA GLU A 5 -20.90 -18.31 -12.92
C GLU A 5 -19.65 -17.75 -12.25
N HIS A 6 -19.00 -16.77 -12.88
CA HIS A 6 -17.80 -16.15 -12.35
C HIS A 6 -18.08 -15.38 -11.05
N TYR A 7 -19.12 -14.55 -11.04
CA TYR A 7 -19.51 -13.80 -9.84
C TYR A 7 -19.96 -14.74 -8.72
N GLY A 8 -20.87 -15.69 -9.02
CA GLY A 8 -21.36 -16.64 -8.02
C GLY A 8 -20.26 -17.55 -7.45
N GLY A 9 -19.29 -17.94 -8.27
CA GLY A 9 -18.09 -18.67 -7.84
C GLY A 9 -17.29 -17.88 -6.80
N TRP A 10 -16.92 -16.65 -7.13
CA TRP A 10 -16.18 -15.77 -6.22
C TRP A 10 -16.96 -15.45 -4.94
N THR A 11 -18.28 -15.23 -5.02
CA THR A 11 -19.12 -15.00 -3.84
C THR A 11 -19.03 -16.17 -2.85
N ARG A 12 -19.04 -17.42 -3.33
CA ARG A 12 -18.87 -18.61 -2.47
C ARG A 12 -17.49 -18.67 -1.83
N VAL A 13 -16.44 -18.38 -2.60
CA VAL A 13 -15.06 -18.34 -2.09
C VAL A 13 -14.91 -17.29 -1.00
N PHE A 14 -15.40 -16.07 -1.22
CA PHE A 14 -15.32 -15.00 -0.22
C PHE A 14 -16.13 -15.31 1.05
N LYS A 15 -17.29 -15.95 0.90
CA LYS A 15 -18.08 -16.40 2.06
C LYS A 15 -17.32 -17.46 2.86
N ALA A 16 -16.69 -18.43 2.19
CA ALA A 16 -15.89 -19.46 2.84
C ALA A 16 -14.64 -18.89 3.54
N ALA A 17 -14.03 -17.86 2.96
CA ALA A 17 -12.89 -17.15 3.53
C ALA A 17 -13.27 -16.12 4.64
N GLY A 18 -14.56 -15.98 4.96
CA GLY A 18 -15.04 -15.04 6.00
C GLY A 18 -15.02 -13.56 5.59
N VAL A 19 -14.86 -13.25 4.30
CA VAL A 19 -14.75 -11.88 3.78
C VAL A 19 -15.81 -11.56 2.69
N PRO A 20 -17.11 -11.80 2.94
CA PRO A 20 -18.15 -11.71 1.91
C PRO A 20 -18.34 -10.31 1.30
N HIS A 21 -17.84 -9.25 1.94
CA HIS A 21 -18.00 -7.86 1.53
C HIS A 21 -16.92 -7.37 0.54
N VAL A 22 -15.82 -8.11 0.37
CA VAL A 22 -14.63 -7.63 -0.37
C VAL A 22 -14.87 -7.59 -1.88
N GLY A 23 -15.65 -8.55 -2.41
CA GLY A 23 -15.90 -8.68 -3.84
C GLY A 23 -14.61 -8.92 -4.66
N THR A 24 -14.76 -9.19 -5.96
CA THR A 24 -13.60 -9.45 -6.84
C THR A 24 -12.71 -8.22 -7.00
N TYR A 25 -13.30 -7.03 -6.95
CA TYR A 25 -12.55 -5.78 -7.05
C TYR A 25 -11.62 -5.55 -5.86
N GLY A 26 -12.00 -6.01 -4.66
CA GLY A 26 -11.15 -5.96 -3.48
C GLY A 26 -9.88 -6.81 -3.61
N ILE A 27 -9.92 -7.90 -4.39
CA ILE A 27 -8.69 -8.66 -4.72
C ILE A 27 -7.74 -7.81 -5.56
N CYS A 28 -8.24 -7.08 -6.56
CA CYS A 28 -7.40 -6.20 -7.37
C CYS A 28 -6.76 -5.09 -6.52
N HIS A 29 -7.50 -4.50 -5.59
CA HIS A 29 -6.96 -3.55 -4.61
C HIS A 29 -5.85 -4.17 -3.76
N ARG A 30 -6.09 -5.36 -3.21
CA ARG A 30 -5.13 -6.07 -2.37
C ARG A 30 -3.86 -6.41 -3.16
N ALA A 31 -4.00 -7.04 -4.32
CA ALA A 31 -2.89 -7.39 -5.19
C ALA A 31 -2.07 -6.17 -5.62
N THR A 32 -2.73 -5.06 -5.95
CA THR A 32 -2.03 -3.81 -6.31
C THR A 32 -1.22 -3.27 -5.13
N THR A 33 -1.74 -3.37 -3.90
CA THR A 33 -1.03 -2.98 -2.68
C THR A 33 0.18 -3.87 -2.42
N ASP A 34 0.03 -5.20 -2.55
CA ASP A 34 1.15 -6.15 -2.37
C ASP A 34 2.25 -5.94 -3.43
N ILE A 35 1.87 -5.64 -4.67
CA ILE A 35 2.80 -5.28 -5.74
C ILE A 35 3.56 -3.99 -5.39
N ALA A 36 2.86 -2.94 -4.98
CA ALA A 36 3.49 -1.67 -4.60
C ALA A 36 4.48 -1.82 -3.43
N ASN A 37 4.17 -2.72 -2.49
CA ASN A 37 5.02 -3.02 -1.33
C ASN A 37 6.22 -3.93 -1.68
N SER A 38 6.30 -4.47 -2.90
CA SER A 38 7.39 -5.39 -3.31
C SER A 38 8.73 -4.69 -3.56
N GLY A 39 8.76 -3.36 -3.62
CA GLY A 39 9.96 -2.57 -3.91
C GLY A 39 10.33 -2.50 -5.40
N VAL A 40 9.47 -3.03 -6.27
CA VAL A 40 9.59 -2.90 -7.73
C VAL A 40 9.33 -1.44 -8.15
N PRO A 41 9.97 -0.94 -9.23
CA PRO A 41 9.68 0.42 -9.70
C PRO A 41 8.23 0.59 -10.11
N ALA A 42 7.59 1.69 -9.67
CA ALA A 42 6.18 2.00 -9.92
C ALA A 42 5.75 1.89 -11.40
N LYS A 43 6.64 2.15 -12.36
CA LYS A 43 6.35 1.99 -13.79
C LYS A 43 6.06 0.53 -14.18
N VAL A 44 6.76 -0.42 -13.58
CA VAL A 44 6.56 -1.86 -13.80
C VAL A 44 5.27 -2.30 -13.12
N ASP A 45 5.03 -1.85 -11.88
CA ASP A 45 3.80 -2.15 -11.13
C ASP A 45 2.55 -1.67 -11.86
N MET A 46 2.61 -0.45 -12.42
CA MET A 46 1.54 0.09 -13.26
C MET A 46 1.30 -0.75 -14.50
N MET A 47 2.35 -1.28 -15.12
CA MET A 47 2.22 -2.13 -16.30
C MET A 47 1.60 -3.50 -15.96
N LEU A 48 1.97 -4.09 -14.82
CA LEU A 48 1.38 -5.33 -14.31
C LEU A 48 -0.10 -5.18 -13.96
N THR A 49 -0.48 -4.01 -13.44
CA THR A 49 -1.86 -3.72 -13.01
C THR A 49 -2.72 -3.07 -14.09
N GLY A 50 -2.14 -2.70 -15.23
CA GLY A 50 -2.85 -2.06 -16.35
C GLY A 50 -3.26 -0.60 -16.09
N HIS A 51 -2.63 0.08 -15.14
CA HIS A 51 -2.96 1.46 -14.80
C HIS A 51 -2.25 2.47 -15.71
N LYS A 52 -3.03 3.38 -16.32
CA LYS A 52 -2.51 4.40 -17.25
C LYS A 52 -1.77 5.54 -16.55
N THR A 53 -2.16 5.88 -15.33
CA THR A 53 -1.60 7.00 -14.58
C THR A 53 -1.24 6.56 -13.17
N VAL A 54 -0.24 7.23 -12.58
CA VAL A 54 0.17 6.97 -11.20
C VAL A 54 -0.99 7.23 -10.25
N ALA A 55 -1.79 8.27 -10.47
CA ALA A 55 -2.97 8.54 -9.67
C ALA A 55 -3.96 7.36 -9.65
N MET A 56 -4.22 6.74 -10.82
CA MET A 56 -5.11 5.57 -10.89
C MET A 56 -4.54 4.37 -10.15
N PHE A 57 -3.23 4.12 -10.27
CA PHE A 57 -2.55 3.08 -9.50
C PHE A 57 -2.62 3.33 -7.99
N MET A 58 -2.33 4.55 -7.55
CA MET A 58 -2.35 4.92 -6.13
C MET A 58 -3.76 4.89 -5.53
N HIS A 59 -4.83 5.03 -6.31
CA HIS A 59 -6.20 4.78 -5.82
C HIS A 59 -6.43 3.31 -5.40
N TYR A 60 -5.67 2.37 -5.98
CA TYR A 60 -5.76 0.97 -5.63
C TYR A 60 -4.92 0.61 -4.41
N VAL A 61 -3.74 1.23 -4.28
CA VAL A 61 -2.81 1.02 -3.16
C VAL A 61 -3.43 1.56 -1.86
N ARG A 62 -3.56 0.68 -0.86
CA ARG A 62 -4.02 1.06 0.47
C ARG A 62 -2.83 1.35 1.38
N THR A 63 -2.94 2.42 2.15
CA THR A 63 -1.99 2.74 3.21
C THR A 63 -2.18 1.77 4.37
N GLU A 64 -1.10 1.12 4.81
CA GLU A 64 -1.11 0.20 5.93
C GLU A 64 -0.55 0.86 7.20
N ASP A 65 -1.20 0.63 8.34
CA ASP A 65 -0.89 1.31 9.60
C ASP A 65 0.57 1.15 10.02
N LYS A 66 1.13 -0.04 9.83
CA LYS A 66 2.53 -0.33 10.19
C LYS A 66 3.49 0.54 9.37
N LEU A 67 3.31 0.61 8.05
CA LEU A 67 4.18 1.41 7.17
C LEU A 67 4.08 2.90 7.51
N VAL A 68 2.88 3.38 7.87
CA VAL A 68 2.69 4.76 8.33
C VAL A 68 3.42 5.00 9.65
N ARG A 69 3.35 4.06 10.60
CA ARG A 69 4.06 4.13 11.89
C ARG A 69 5.57 4.14 11.70
N ASP A 70 6.10 3.20 10.92
CA ASP A 70 7.54 3.07 10.66
C ASP A 70 8.09 4.36 10.01
N ALA A 71 7.35 4.94 9.06
CA ALA A 71 7.72 6.22 8.45
C ALA A 71 7.70 7.39 9.46
N ALA A 72 6.70 7.42 10.35
CA ALA A 72 6.62 8.44 11.39
C ALA A 72 7.79 8.36 12.38
N GLU A 73 8.16 7.14 12.80
CA GLU A 73 9.30 6.89 13.69
C GLU A 73 10.64 7.26 13.04
N LEU A 74 10.82 6.96 11.76
CA LEU A 74 12.00 7.36 11.00
C LEU A 74 12.13 8.90 10.93
N VAL A 75 11.03 9.61 10.68
CA VAL A 75 11.01 11.07 10.67
C VAL A 75 11.30 11.63 12.07
N ALA A 76 10.72 11.06 13.12
CA ALA A 76 10.96 11.48 14.50
C ALA A 76 12.44 11.30 14.90
N SER A 77 13.02 10.14 14.59
CA SER A 77 14.43 9.84 14.85
C SER A 77 15.36 10.80 14.12
N ARG A 78 15.06 11.11 12.85
CA ARG A 78 15.84 12.07 12.07
C ARG A 78 15.75 13.49 12.63
N ARG A 79 14.58 13.90 13.12
CA ARG A 79 14.41 15.21 13.77
C ARG A 79 15.24 15.31 15.05
N LEU A 80 15.19 14.29 15.91
CA LEU A 80 16.01 14.23 17.13
C LEU A 80 17.50 14.35 16.82
N ALA A 81 17.99 13.63 15.81
CA ALA A 81 19.40 13.70 15.41
C ALA A 81 19.81 15.12 14.95
N ILE A 82 18.96 15.80 14.16
CA ILE A 82 19.23 17.15 13.68
C ILE A 82 19.24 18.15 14.83
N THR A 83 18.24 18.12 15.72
CA THR A 83 18.12 19.04 16.86
C THR A 83 19.19 18.79 17.93
N GLY A 84 19.52 17.52 18.21
CA GLY A 84 20.60 17.17 19.14
C GLY A 84 21.98 17.61 18.64
N ALA A 85 22.24 17.47 17.33
CA ALA A 85 23.47 17.96 16.71
C ALA A 85 23.58 19.50 16.71
N SER A 86 22.45 20.21 16.58
CA SER A 86 22.44 21.68 16.67
C SER A 86 22.71 22.17 18.09
N CYS A 87 22.18 21.50 19.12
CA CYS A 87 22.45 21.85 20.52
C CYS A 87 23.92 21.61 20.91
N SER A 88 24.58 20.59 20.34
CA SER A 88 26.01 20.36 20.55
C SER A 88 26.91 21.42 19.91
N MET A 89 26.53 22.01 18.77
CA MET A 89 27.30 23.10 18.14
C MET A 89 27.15 24.41 18.92
N GLU A 90 25.95 24.70 19.43
CA GLU A 90 25.66 25.90 20.21
C GLU A 90 26.38 25.90 21.57
N ALA A 91 26.61 24.72 22.17
CA ALA A 91 27.37 24.59 23.42
C ALA A 91 28.91 24.70 23.25
N THR A 92 29.42 24.68 22.02
CA THR A 92 30.87 24.76 21.71
C THR A 92 31.29 26.10 21.12
N ALA A 93 30.36 27.04 20.93
CA ALA A 93 30.60 28.41 20.47
C ALA A 93 30.63 29.38 21.65
#